data_AF-A0A9Q8LCE0-F1
#
_entry.id   AF-A0A9Q8LCE0-F1
#
_cell.length_a   1.000
_cell.length_b   1.000
_cell.length_c   1.000
_cell.angle_alpha   90.00
_cell.angle_beta   90.00
_cell.angle_gamma   90.00
#
_symmetry.space_group_name_H-M   'P 1'
#
loop_
_entity.id
_entity.type
_entity.pdbx_description
1 polymer ?
#
loop_
_entity_poly.entity_id
_entity_poly.type
_entity_poly.pdbx_seq_one_letter_code
_entity_poly.pdbx_strand_id
1 'polypeptide(L)'
;MAGMSAKRLQKELAKIQQPLPPGITLVSAPDLKQWEIDIQVLDNPLYNPEEKYRLKFSFSPQYPIEAPEVVFMKLADPPRPIPMHPHVYSNGIICLDLLDKQGWSPVHNVESISLSLQSMLASNTKNERPPGDAEFVKSNRQRPRDISFLYHDPNRALANLRSFTSPPTHWYKCPLARRAAVLILLFADGKGDLRVVLTIRSAGLKSYAGQAALPGGKSDLLSETPFQTARREAFEEIGLPMSDHKLPPGYSVEHLTELPANLAMTELGVRPCVAYLKTPEPSPRNQHPDAARDILPKLDAREVAAVFTAPFRNFLFEKDIDEETREKVPGEWYKGSWHSWHESAWRMHQFFVPVTPSTVFLARKPKSYTDPRPPQEVKSRPTTTGAKTPGSNSKQSTLQPPLSRSFYTSTNNALEQPRYRVFGMTARILVDAARVAYGEEPEYEHNSHFGDEDMIARLRAIGRLASERKEGDVLTREVMNKAAKATPSKI
;
A
#
# COMPACT_ATOMS: atom_id res chain seq x y z
N MET A 1 19.89 34.37 27.31
CA MET A 1 20.57 33.13 26.85
C MET A 1 20.15 32.87 25.41
N ALA A 2 21.09 32.75 24.46
CA ALA A 2 20.75 32.39 23.09
C ALA A 2 20.07 31.00 23.08
N GLY A 3 18.91 30.90 22.41
CA GLY A 3 18.17 29.64 22.26
C GLY A 3 19.00 28.56 21.56
N MET A 4 18.62 27.28 21.74
CA MET A 4 19.34 26.14 21.17
C MET A 4 19.54 26.25 19.65
N SER A 5 18.53 26.75 18.92
CA SER A 5 18.60 27.05 17.48
C SER A 5 19.70 28.05 17.13
N ALA A 6 19.74 29.19 17.82
CA ALA A 6 20.75 30.23 17.57
C ALA A 6 22.18 29.72 17.80
N LYS A 7 22.41 28.93 18.86
CA LYS A 7 23.72 28.30 19.11
C LYS A 7 24.12 27.33 18.00
N ARG A 8 23.17 26.52 17.52
CA ARG A 8 23.38 25.59 16.41
C ARG A 8 23.75 26.33 15.13
N LEU A 9 23.00 27.36 14.76
CA LEU A 9 23.22 28.14 13.54
C LEU A 9 24.52 28.96 13.60
N GLN A 10 24.90 29.50 14.76
CA GLN A 10 26.21 30.15 14.92
C GLN A 10 27.37 29.19 14.66
N LYS A 11 27.26 27.95 15.13
CA LYS A 11 28.27 26.91 14.89
C LYS A 11 28.33 26.52 13.41
N GLU A 12 27.18 26.41 12.75
CA GLU A 12 27.13 26.13 11.31
C GLU A 12 27.66 27.29 10.47
N LEU A 13 27.37 28.54 10.84
CA LEU A 13 27.87 29.72 10.13
C LEU A 13 29.39 29.78 10.18
N ALA A 14 29.98 29.52 11.35
CA ALA A 14 31.42 29.45 11.50
C ALA A 14 32.05 28.31 10.67
N LYS A 15 31.32 27.21 10.45
CA LYS A 15 31.76 26.09 9.60
C LYS A 15 31.64 26.44 8.11
N ILE A 16 30.55 27.06 7.70
CA ILE A 16 30.26 27.38 6.29
C ILE A 16 31.12 28.52 5.75
N GLN A 17 31.68 29.36 6.63
CA GLN A 17 32.69 30.35 6.25
C GLN A 17 34.05 29.71 5.91
N GLN A 18 34.26 28.43 6.22
CA GLN A 18 35.43 27.67 5.78
C GLN A 18 35.24 27.18 4.34
N PRO A 19 36.30 26.68 3.68
CA PRO A 19 36.19 26.13 2.33
C PRO A 19 35.12 25.03 2.26
N LEU A 20 34.09 25.25 1.44
CA LEU A 20 33.03 24.29 1.16
C LEU A 20 33.47 23.33 0.05
N PRO A 21 32.76 22.18 -0.11
CA PRO A 21 32.98 21.28 -1.22
C PRO A 21 32.91 21.98 -2.59
N PRO A 22 33.63 21.49 -3.62
CA PRO A 22 33.64 22.08 -4.95
C PRO A 22 32.24 22.31 -5.52
N GLY A 23 32.02 23.50 -6.08
CA GLY A 23 30.73 23.88 -6.65
C GLY A 23 29.68 24.35 -5.63
N ILE A 24 29.99 24.40 -4.32
CA ILE A 24 29.10 24.98 -3.30
C ILE A 24 29.73 26.26 -2.76
N THR A 25 28.96 27.35 -2.69
CA THR A 25 29.48 28.65 -2.23
C THR A 25 28.44 29.39 -1.40
N LEU A 26 28.82 29.82 -0.19
CA LEU A 26 28.00 30.75 0.58
C LEU A 26 27.96 32.10 -0.11
N VAL A 27 26.76 32.61 -0.40
CA VAL A 27 26.56 33.93 -1.00
C VAL A 27 26.22 34.97 0.04
N SER A 28 25.27 34.66 0.93
CA SER A 28 24.78 35.61 1.93
C SER A 28 24.27 34.89 3.18
N ALA A 29 24.58 35.44 4.34
CA ALA A 29 24.06 35.00 5.64
C ALA A 29 23.91 36.20 6.58
N PRO A 30 22.97 37.12 6.29
CA PRO A 30 22.82 38.38 7.01
C PRO A 30 22.39 38.19 8.47
N ASP A 31 21.66 37.11 8.76
CA ASP A 31 21.17 36.78 10.09
C ASP A 31 21.09 35.26 10.30
N LEU A 32 20.60 34.83 11.47
CA LEU A 32 20.36 33.41 11.78
C LEU A 32 18.97 32.93 11.34
N LYS A 33 18.34 33.62 10.38
CA LYS A 33 17.01 33.26 9.86
C LYS A 33 17.05 32.89 8.39
N GLN A 34 17.89 33.53 7.59
CA GLN A 34 17.93 33.30 6.14
C GLN A 34 19.34 33.28 5.59
N TRP A 35 19.72 32.18 4.93
CA TRP A 35 21.00 32.05 4.23
C TRP A 35 20.81 31.73 2.76
N GLU A 36 21.79 32.12 1.95
CA GLU A 36 21.80 31.95 0.50
C GLU A 36 23.09 31.26 0.06
N ILE A 37 22.95 30.19 -0.72
CA ILE A 37 24.05 29.35 -1.19
C ILE A 37 23.89 29.14 -2.69
N ASP A 38 24.97 29.30 -3.45
CA ASP A 38 25.03 28.88 -4.85
C ASP A 38 25.56 27.43 -4.91
N ILE A 39 24.89 26.58 -5.70
CA ILE A 39 25.38 25.25 -6.08
C ILE A 39 25.63 25.17 -7.60
N GLN A 40 26.63 24.38 -7.99
CA GLN A 40 27.06 24.14 -9.36
C GLN A 40 27.20 22.64 -9.59
N VAL A 41 26.73 22.15 -10.73
CA VAL A 41 26.80 20.73 -11.11
C VAL A 41 28.00 20.54 -12.03
N LEU A 42 28.97 19.74 -11.61
CA LEU A 42 30.24 19.60 -12.33
C LEU A 42 30.20 18.45 -13.36
N ASP A 43 29.52 17.35 -13.03
CA ASP A 43 29.65 16.08 -13.75
C ASP A 43 28.31 15.55 -14.29
N ASN A 44 27.54 16.39 -14.99
CA ASN A 44 26.30 15.95 -15.66
C ASN A 44 26.02 16.75 -16.95
N PRO A 45 25.82 16.08 -18.10
CA PRO A 45 25.64 16.75 -19.40
C PRO A 45 24.34 17.54 -19.54
N LEU A 46 23.36 17.35 -18.64
CA LEU A 46 22.10 18.10 -18.65
C LEU A 46 22.24 19.52 -18.10
N TYR A 47 23.31 19.80 -17.37
CA TYR A 47 23.53 21.08 -16.70
C TYR A 47 24.79 21.74 -17.23
N ASN A 48 24.74 23.06 -17.45
CA ASN A 48 25.93 23.80 -17.84
C ASN A 48 26.87 23.89 -16.62
N PRO A 49 28.14 23.44 -16.72
CA PRO A 49 29.07 23.48 -15.60
C PRO A 49 29.38 24.89 -15.12
N GLU A 50 29.17 25.95 -15.91
CA GLU A 50 29.34 27.34 -15.46
C GLU A 50 28.08 27.93 -14.81
N GLU A 51 26.93 27.26 -14.95
CA GLU A 51 25.67 27.72 -14.41
C GLU A 51 25.58 27.46 -12.90
N LYS A 52 25.04 28.44 -12.17
CA LYS A 52 24.86 28.37 -10.72
C LYS A 52 23.38 28.42 -10.39
N TYR A 53 22.97 27.61 -9.42
CA TYR A 53 21.61 27.58 -8.90
C TYR A 53 21.61 28.13 -7.47
N ARG A 54 20.77 29.13 -7.21
CA ARG A 54 20.67 29.78 -5.90
C ARG A 54 19.70 29.04 -5.01
N LEU A 55 20.17 28.54 -3.87
CA LEU A 55 19.35 28.03 -2.78
C LEU A 55 19.09 29.14 -1.76
N LYS A 56 17.87 29.19 -1.25
CA LYS A 56 17.50 29.99 -0.07
C LYS A 56 17.11 29.05 1.07
N PHE A 57 17.82 29.15 2.18
CA PHE A 57 17.51 28.48 3.44
C PHE A 57 16.75 29.44 4.34
N SER A 58 15.64 29.01 4.92
CA SER A 58 14.92 29.75 5.96
C SER A 58 14.77 28.88 7.22
N PHE A 59 15.23 29.38 8.36
CA PHE A 59 15.30 28.62 9.61
C PHE A 59 14.17 29.01 10.56
N SER A 60 13.51 28.00 11.14
CA SER A 60 12.54 28.21 12.22
C SER A 60 13.23 28.32 13.59
N PRO A 61 12.56 28.90 14.60
CA PRO A 61 13.05 28.86 15.98
C PRO A 61 13.26 27.45 16.54
N GLN A 62 12.67 26.42 15.92
CA GLN A 62 12.75 25.01 16.32
C GLN A 62 13.91 24.26 15.64
N TYR A 63 14.64 24.86 14.71
CA TYR A 63 15.84 24.27 14.13
C TYR A 63 16.86 23.90 15.24
N PRO A 64 17.54 22.73 15.19
CA PRO A 64 17.56 21.70 14.15
C PRO A 64 16.54 20.57 14.36
N ILE A 65 15.66 20.65 15.35
CA ILE A 65 14.61 19.64 15.55
C ILE A 65 13.66 19.62 14.36
N GLU A 66 13.37 20.80 13.84
CA GLU A 66 12.62 20.99 12.60
C GLU A 66 13.55 21.32 11.43
N ALA A 67 13.24 20.79 10.25
CA ALA A 67 13.97 21.05 9.02
C ALA A 67 13.92 22.55 8.62
N PRO A 68 14.95 23.07 7.95
CA PRO A 68 14.87 24.39 7.32
C PRO A 68 14.01 24.32 6.06
N GLU A 69 13.36 25.43 5.71
CA GLU A 69 12.74 25.57 4.40
C GLU A 69 13.81 25.86 3.36
N VAL A 70 13.88 25.05 2.30
CA VAL A 70 14.88 25.19 1.23
C VAL A 70 14.19 25.25 -0.13
N VAL A 71 14.47 26.30 -0.89
CA VAL A 71 13.94 26.49 -2.24
C VAL A 71 15.02 27.00 -3.19
N PHE A 72 14.91 26.65 -4.46
CA PHE A 72 15.67 27.30 -5.53
C PHE A 72 15.06 28.68 -5.84
N MET A 73 15.89 29.71 -5.90
CA MET A 73 15.47 31.05 -6.29
C MET A 73 15.78 31.30 -7.75
N LYS A 74 14.81 31.87 -8.47
CA LYS A 74 15.02 32.41 -9.80
C LYS A 74 15.52 33.85 -9.68
N LEU A 75 16.75 34.12 -10.12
CA LEU A 75 17.30 35.48 -10.20
C LEU A 75 17.59 35.85 -11.67
N ALA A 76 17.34 37.11 -12.01
CA ALA A 76 17.60 37.64 -13.35
C ALA A 76 19.05 38.15 -13.51
N ASP A 77 19.63 38.71 -12.45
CA ASP A 77 20.97 39.31 -12.49
C ASP A 77 21.74 39.08 -11.16
N PRO A 78 22.90 38.39 -11.19
CA PRO A 78 23.31 37.49 -12.27
C PRO A 78 22.28 36.36 -12.42
N PRO A 79 22.12 35.77 -13.62
CA PRO A 79 21.12 34.74 -13.84
C PRO A 79 21.35 33.54 -12.93
N ARG A 80 20.30 33.14 -12.22
CA ARG A 80 20.21 31.91 -11.43
C ARG A 80 18.88 31.25 -11.79
N PRO A 81 18.83 30.37 -12.78
CA PRO A 81 17.58 29.69 -13.12
C PRO A 81 17.21 28.67 -12.04
N ILE A 82 16.00 28.13 -12.14
CA ILE A 82 15.59 26.98 -11.34
C ILE A 82 15.94 25.73 -12.14
N PRO A 83 16.76 24.81 -11.61
CA PRO A 83 17.21 23.65 -12.36
C PRO A 83 16.02 22.81 -12.82
N MET A 84 16.09 22.32 -14.04
CA MET A 84 15.13 21.33 -14.55
C MET A 84 15.46 19.98 -13.90
N HIS A 85 14.50 19.42 -13.16
CA HIS A 85 14.69 18.18 -12.44
C HIS A 85 13.32 17.56 -12.07
N PRO A 86 13.15 16.22 -12.12
CA PRO A 86 11.89 15.54 -11.76
C PRO A 86 11.40 15.80 -10.32
N HIS A 87 12.27 16.34 -9.46
CA HIS A 87 11.98 16.68 -8.06
C HIS A 87 12.02 18.19 -7.77
N VAL A 88 12.12 19.06 -8.78
CA VAL A 88 12.15 20.53 -8.59
C VAL A 88 11.05 21.19 -9.40
N TYR A 89 10.08 21.78 -8.70
CA TYR A 89 8.99 22.53 -9.32
C TYR A 89 9.48 23.84 -9.92
N SER A 90 8.72 24.39 -10.88
CA SER A 90 9.09 25.62 -11.61
C SER A 90 9.06 26.89 -10.76
N ASN A 91 8.48 26.84 -9.56
CA ASN A 91 8.56 27.89 -8.53
C ASN A 91 9.75 27.69 -7.56
N GLY A 92 10.57 26.66 -7.77
CA GLY A 92 11.78 26.40 -7.01
C GLY A 92 11.58 25.53 -5.77
N ILE A 93 10.35 25.12 -5.50
CA ILE A 93 10.05 24.15 -4.44
C ILE A 93 10.72 22.80 -4.76
N ILE A 94 11.32 22.21 -3.74
CA ILE A 94 12.07 20.96 -3.84
C ILE A 94 11.25 19.85 -3.19
N CYS A 95 10.96 18.82 -3.96
CA CYS A 95 10.38 17.56 -3.50
C CYS A 95 11.56 16.62 -3.18
N LEU A 96 12.14 16.72 -1.99
CA LEU A 96 13.13 15.76 -1.47
C LEU A 96 12.83 15.31 -0.03
N ASP A 97 12.83 14.00 0.22
CA ASP A 97 12.50 13.37 1.51
C ASP A 97 13.33 13.90 2.69
N LEU A 98 14.59 14.24 2.44
CA LEU A 98 15.52 14.86 3.39
C LEU A 98 14.94 16.13 4.04
N LEU A 99 14.08 16.86 3.33
CA LEU A 99 13.49 18.13 3.77
C LEU A 99 12.07 17.95 4.33
N ASP A 100 11.55 16.72 4.31
CA ASP A 100 10.24 16.38 4.84
C ASP A 100 10.29 16.02 6.32
N LYS A 101 9.14 16.13 7.00
CA LYS A 101 8.99 15.79 8.42
C LYS A 101 9.37 14.34 8.72
N GLN A 102 9.19 13.42 7.75
CA GLN A 102 9.47 12.00 7.95
C GLN A 102 10.95 11.65 7.70
N GLY A 103 11.63 12.34 6.78
CA GLY A 103 13.03 12.07 6.43
C GLY A 103 14.05 12.98 7.14
N TRP A 104 13.63 14.10 7.71
CA TRP A 104 14.52 15.02 8.40
C TRP A 104 15.09 14.43 9.70
N SER A 105 16.40 14.57 9.86
CA SER A 105 17.12 14.29 11.10
C SER A 105 17.92 15.51 11.54
N PRO A 106 17.92 15.87 12.84
CA PRO A 106 18.72 16.98 13.37
C PRO A 106 20.23 16.83 13.17
N VAL A 107 20.71 15.67 12.72
CA VAL A 107 22.11 15.43 12.32
C VAL A 107 22.48 16.19 11.04
N HIS A 108 21.51 16.45 10.16
CA HIS A 108 21.72 17.21 8.94
C HIS A 108 21.94 18.70 9.25
N ASN A 109 22.75 19.32 8.41
CA ASN A 109 23.16 20.73 8.45
C ASN A 109 23.13 21.32 7.04
N VAL A 110 23.30 22.63 6.93
CA VAL A 110 23.21 23.36 5.66
C VAL A 110 24.17 22.80 4.59
N GLU A 111 25.41 22.49 4.98
CA GLU A 111 26.41 21.89 4.08
C GLU A 111 25.97 20.52 3.55
N SER A 112 25.50 19.63 4.44
CA SER A 112 25.02 18.30 4.03
C SER A 112 23.80 18.37 3.12
N ILE A 113 22.90 19.35 3.32
CA ILE A 113 21.74 19.56 2.46
C ILE A 113 22.20 20.05 1.08
N SER A 114 23.11 21.02 1.02
CA SER A 114 23.65 21.52 -0.25
C SER A 114 24.36 20.41 -1.03
N LEU A 115 25.12 19.55 -0.35
CA LEU A 115 25.74 18.36 -0.95
C LEU A 115 24.70 17.36 -1.48
N SER A 116 23.66 17.06 -0.71
CA SER A 116 22.59 16.16 -1.16
C SER A 116 21.87 16.72 -2.40
N LEU A 117 21.59 18.02 -2.44
CA LEU A 117 20.97 18.66 -3.60
C LEU A 117 21.90 18.71 -4.82
N GLN A 118 23.18 19.00 -4.62
CA GLN A 118 24.18 18.93 -5.69
C GLN A 118 24.28 17.51 -6.26
N SER A 119 24.33 16.49 -5.39
CA SER A 119 24.36 15.07 -5.79
C SER A 119 23.07 14.65 -6.50
N MET A 120 21.91 15.11 -6.04
CA MET A 120 20.62 14.86 -6.69
C MET A 120 20.66 15.36 -8.14
N LEU A 121 21.07 16.62 -8.35
CA LEU A 121 21.21 17.18 -9.69
C LEU A 121 22.27 16.43 -10.52
N ALA A 122 23.43 16.12 -9.93
CA ALA A 122 24.49 15.37 -10.63
C ALA A 122 24.04 13.98 -11.10
N SER A 123 23.14 13.33 -10.35
CA SER A 123 22.57 12.02 -10.70
C SER A 123 21.41 12.07 -11.70
N ASN A 124 20.96 13.25 -12.13
CA ASN A 124 19.77 13.37 -12.96
C ASN A 124 19.96 12.76 -14.35
N THR A 125 18.96 12.00 -14.79
CA THR A 125 18.92 11.37 -16.12
C THR A 125 17.85 11.96 -17.04
N LYS A 126 16.95 12.80 -16.51
CA LYS A 126 15.80 13.34 -17.25
C LYS A 126 15.69 14.85 -17.12
N ASN A 127 15.63 15.55 -18.24
CA ASN A 127 15.46 17.00 -18.29
C ASN A 127 13.97 17.41 -18.25
N GLU A 128 13.27 17.05 -17.17
CA GLU A 128 11.82 17.27 -17.02
C GLU A 128 11.46 17.87 -15.66
N ARG A 129 10.20 18.32 -15.50
CA ARG A 129 9.63 18.81 -14.23
C ARG A 129 8.85 17.70 -13.53
N PRO A 130 8.55 17.84 -12.22
CA PRO A 130 7.63 16.92 -11.55
C PRO A 130 6.28 16.83 -12.28
N PRO A 131 5.63 15.65 -12.33
CA PRO A 131 4.28 15.52 -12.85
C PRO A 131 3.32 16.50 -12.16
N GLY A 132 2.48 17.20 -12.94
CA GLY A 132 1.53 18.17 -12.42
C GLY A 132 2.13 19.52 -11.99
N ASP A 133 3.37 19.83 -12.36
CA ASP A 133 4.06 21.10 -12.00
C ASP A 133 3.19 22.35 -12.18
N ALA A 134 2.59 22.53 -13.37
CA ALA A 134 1.77 23.70 -13.67
C ALA A 134 0.55 23.84 -12.74
N GLU A 135 -0.08 22.72 -12.40
CA GLU A 135 -1.24 22.70 -11.51
C GLU A 135 -0.82 22.94 -10.05
N PHE A 136 0.24 22.26 -9.59
CA PHE A 136 0.81 22.44 -8.26
C PHE A 136 1.22 23.88 -8.00
N VAL A 137 1.97 24.50 -8.92
CA VAL A 137 2.41 25.89 -8.77
C VAL A 137 1.22 26.86 -8.75
N LYS A 138 0.15 26.55 -9.50
CA LYS A 138 -1.06 27.37 -9.53
C LYS A 138 -1.91 27.22 -8.26
N SER A 139 -2.07 26.01 -7.73
CA SER A 139 -3.00 25.70 -6.64
C SER A 139 -2.36 25.76 -5.25
N ASN A 140 -1.07 25.47 -5.12
CA ASN A 140 -0.42 25.38 -3.83
C ASN A 140 -0.40 26.74 -3.10
N ARG A 141 -0.84 26.72 -1.85
CA ARG A 141 -0.81 27.87 -0.92
C ARG A 141 -0.04 27.56 0.37
N GLN A 142 0.49 26.35 0.49
CA GLN A 142 1.23 25.90 1.66
C GLN A 142 2.69 26.31 1.58
N ARG A 143 3.32 26.47 2.74
CA ARG A 143 4.77 26.69 2.84
C ARG A 143 5.51 25.42 2.40
N PRO A 144 6.71 25.52 1.80
CA PRO A 144 7.48 24.36 1.33
C PRO A 144 7.55 23.18 2.31
N ARG A 145 7.73 23.48 3.60
CA ARG A 145 7.81 22.47 4.68
C ARG A 145 6.46 21.85 5.08
N ASP A 146 5.36 22.57 4.90
CA ASP A 146 4.03 22.08 5.24
C ASP A 146 3.39 21.31 4.07
N ILE A 147 4.05 21.32 2.91
CA ILE A 147 3.67 20.50 1.77
C ILE A 147 4.07 19.07 2.11
N SER A 148 3.07 18.22 2.30
CA SER A 148 3.27 16.78 2.29
C SER A 148 3.52 16.38 0.84
N PHE A 149 4.76 16.51 0.39
CA PHE A 149 5.18 15.80 -0.81
C PHE A 149 4.97 14.33 -0.52
N LEU A 150 3.96 13.75 -1.17
CA LEU A 150 3.84 12.32 -1.18
C LEU A 150 5.03 11.84 -2.04
N TYR A 151 6.12 11.51 -1.37
CA TYR A 151 7.26 10.82 -1.96
C TYR A 151 6.80 9.41 -2.31
N HIS A 152 6.02 9.32 -3.37
CA HIS A 152 5.79 8.08 -4.06
C HIS A 152 7.07 7.80 -4.82
N ASP A 153 8.08 7.31 -4.12
CA ASP A 153 9.08 6.52 -4.79
C ASP A 153 8.56 5.08 -4.81
N PRO A 154 7.79 4.67 -5.85
CA PRO A 154 7.43 3.28 -6.01
C PRO A 154 8.69 2.40 -5.99
N ASN A 155 9.86 2.92 -6.37
CA ASN A 155 11.10 2.14 -6.31
C ASN A 155 11.52 1.84 -4.88
N ARG A 156 11.41 2.78 -3.92
CA ARG A 156 11.63 2.49 -2.50
C ARG A 156 10.63 1.46 -1.98
N ALA A 157 9.35 1.61 -2.30
CA ALA A 157 8.33 0.67 -1.85
C ALA A 157 8.57 -0.75 -2.40
N LEU A 158 8.92 -0.84 -3.69
CA LEU A 158 9.31 -2.09 -4.33
C LEU A 158 10.64 -2.63 -3.78
N ALA A 159 11.62 -1.79 -3.45
CA ALA A 159 12.89 -2.21 -2.87
C ALA A 159 12.70 -2.81 -1.47
N ASN A 160 11.86 -2.19 -0.64
CA ASN A 160 11.48 -2.73 0.66
C ASN A 160 10.85 -4.11 0.51
N LEU A 161 9.89 -4.27 -0.42
CA LEU A 161 9.27 -5.56 -0.73
C LEU A 161 10.29 -6.60 -1.21
N ARG A 162 11.23 -6.24 -2.09
CA ARG A 162 12.31 -7.14 -2.55
C ARG A 162 13.24 -7.57 -1.42
N SER A 163 13.52 -6.68 -0.48
CA SER A 163 14.42 -6.94 0.65
C SER A 163 13.72 -7.66 1.82
N PHE A 164 12.39 -7.74 1.79
CA PHE A 164 11.63 -8.34 2.87
C PHE A 164 11.93 -9.84 2.99
N THR A 165 12.48 -10.23 4.13
CA THR A 165 12.74 -11.63 4.45
C THR A 165 11.58 -12.19 5.24
N SER A 166 10.79 -13.05 4.60
CA SER A 166 9.68 -13.73 5.26
C SER A 166 10.18 -14.65 6.38
N PRO A 167 9.55 -14.67 7.56
CA PRO A 167 9.84 -15.67 8.56
C PRO A 167 9.53 -17.09 8.04
N PRO A 168 10.09 -18.14 8.66
CA PRO A 168 9.83 -19.50 8.24
C PRO A 168 8.33 -19.83 8.29
N THR A 169 7.84 -20.55 7.28
CA THR A 169 6.41 -20.78 7.11
C THR A 169 5.98 -22.21 7.47
N HIS A 170 4.83 -22.33 8.12
CA HIS A 170 4.16 -23.60 8.37
C HIS A 170 3.27 -24.04 7.21
N TRP A 171 3.13 -23.23 6.16
CA TRP A 171 2.26 -23.52 5.01
C TRP A 171 2.60 -24.85 4.33
N TYR A 172 3.88 -25.13 4.09
CA TYR A 172 4.34 -26.41 3.52
C TYR A 172 4.12 -27.62 4.44
N LYS A 173 3.75 -27.39 5.70
CA LYS A 173 3.44 -28.45 6.66
C LYS A 173 1.93 -28.64 6.86
N CYS A 174 1.10 -27.78 6.27
CA CYS A 174 -0.34 -27.99 6.20
C CYS A 174 -0.68 -29.08 5.17
N PRO A 175 -1.75 -29.88 5.37
CA PRO A 175 -2.27 -30.75 4.34
C PRO A 175 -2.67 -29.97 3.09
N LEU A 176 -2.63 -30.62 1.92
CA LEU A 176 -2.97 -30.01 0.64
C LEU A 176 -4.34 -29.31 0.65
N ALA A 177 -5.36 -29.96 1.23
CA ALA A 177 -6.71 -29.41 1.32
C ALA A 177 -6.82 -28.08 2.11
N ARG A 178 -5.77 -27.72 2.86
CA ARG A 178 -5.64 -26.54 3.72
C ARG A 178 -4.58 -25.54 3.24
N ARG A 179 -4.00 -25.76 2.06
CA ARG A 179 -3.05 -24.83 1.43
C ARG A 179 -3.76 -23.95 0.42
N ALA A 180 -3.64 -22.64 0.60
CA ALA A 180 -4.07 -21.65 -0.37
C ALA A 180 -3.04 -20.55 -0.50
N ALA A 181 -3.05 -19.86 -1.64
CA ALA A 181 -2.21 -18.71 -1.90
C ALA A 181 -3.00 -17.63 -2.64
N VAL A 182 -2.64 -16.38 -2.39
CA VAL A 182 -3.26 -15.21 -3.04
C VAL A 182 -2.18 -14.31 -3.62
N LEU A 183 -2.49 -13.67 -4.74
CA LEU A 183 -1.60 -12.76 -5.46
C LEU A 183 -1.93 -11.31 -5.12
N ILE A 184 -0.98 -10.60 -4.51
CA ILE A 184 -0.97 -9.14 -4.42
C ILE A 184 -0.24 -8.64 -5.66
N LEU A 185 -0.99 -8.40 -6.73
CA LEU A 185 -0.44 -7.88 -7.98
C LEU A 185 -0.41 -6.36 -7.93
N LEU A 186 0.79 -5.80 -7.84
CA LEU A 186 1.07 -4.37 -7.83
C LEU A 186 1.45 -3.87 -9.22
N PHE A 187 1.06 -2.66 -9.56
CA PHE A 187 1.53 -1.94 -10.75
C PHE A 187 1.58 -0.45 -10.45
N ALA A 188 2.42 0.30 -11.15
CA ALA A 188 2.43 1.77 -11.07
C ALA A 188 1.38 2.35 -12.02
N ASP A 189 0.57 3.29 -11.53
CA ASP A 189 -0.34 4.05 -12.38
C ASP A 189 0.38 5.21 -13.11
N GLY A 190 -0.38 6.00 -13.87
CA GLY A 190 0.18 7.13 -14.63
C GLY A 190 0.80 8.25 -13.77
N LYS A 191 0.53 8.28 -12.46
CA LYS A 191 1.17 9.20 -11.50
C LYS A 191 2.42 8.59 -10.86
N GLY A 192 2.69 7.30 -11.11
CA GLY A 192 3.76 6.53 -10.47
C GLY A 192 3.32 5.83 -9.18
N ASP A 193 2.05 5.95 -8.79
CA ASP A 193 1.56 5.39 -7.53
C ASP A 193 1.29 3.90 -7.67
N LEU A 194 1.73 3.12 -6.67
CA LEU A 194 1.42 1.70 -6.66
C LEU A 194 -0.08 1.49 -6.43
N ARG A 195 -0.69 0.73 -7.32
CA ARG A 195 -2.05 0.21 -7.21
C ARG A 195 -2.03 -1.29 -7.08
N VAL A 196 -3.02 -1.84 -6.38
CA VAL A 196 -3.22 -3.29 -6.23
C VAL A 196 -4.46 -3.75 -7.00
N VAL A 197 -4.37 -4.91 -7.63
CA VAL A 197 -5.49 -5.56 -8.34
C VAL A 197 -6.32 -6.42 -7.37
N LEU A 198 -7.63 -6.26 -7.42
CA LEU A 198 -8.61 -6.99 -6.63
C LEU A 198 -9.75 -7.53 -7.51
N THR A 199 -10.40 -8.60 -7.07
CA THR A 199 -11.54 -9.22 -7.76
C THR A 199 -12.79 -9.08 -6.91
N ILE A 200 -13.96 -9.03 -7.55
CA ILE A 200 -15.27 -9.26 -6.94
C ILE A 200 -15.70 -10.67 -7.32
N ARG A 201 -15.90 -11.54 -6.33
CA ARG A 201 -16.32 -12.93 -6.57
C ARG A 201 -17.73 -13.00 -7.16
N SER A 202 -17.95 -13.90 -8.10
CA SER A 202 -19.26 -14.14 -8.72
C SER A 202 -20.33 -14.54 -7.69
N ALA A 203 -21.57 -14.11 -7.93
CA ALA A 203 -22.71 -14.37 -7.05
C ALA A 203 -23.08 -15.87 -6.96
N GLY A 204 -22.71 -16.67 -7.98
CA GLY A 204 -23.03 -18.10 -8.06
C GLY A 204 -22.11 -19.03 -7.26
N LEU A 205 -21.06 -18.51 -6.62
CA LEU A 205 -20.11 -19.33 -5.87
C LEU A 205 -20.66 -19.76 -4.51
N LYS A 206 -20.40 -21.01 -4.13
CA LYS A 206 -20.86 -21.63 -2.86
C LYS A 206 -20.37 -20.90 -1.59
N SER A 207 -19.41 -19.98 -1.69
CA SER A 207 -18.86 -19.21 -0.56
C SER A 207 -18.38 -17.82 -0.98
N TYR A 208 -18.62 -16.83 -0.13
CA TYR A 208 -18.13 -15.44 -0.25
C TYR A 208 -18.56 -14.70 -1.54
N ALA A 209 -19.71 -15.07 -2.10
CA ALA A 209 -20.34 -14.43 -3.24
C ALA A 209 -20.44 -12.89 -3.07
N GLY A 210 -19.99 -12.13 -4.07
CA GLY A 210 -20.08 -10.66 -4.10
C GLY A 210 -19.08 -9.92 -3.19
N GLN A 211 -18.08 -10.61 -2.63
CA GLN A 211 -17.04 -10.00 -1.80
C GLN A 211 -15.79 -9.65 -2.61
N ALA A 212 -15.10 -8.59 -2.19
CA ALA A 212 -13.78 -8.26 -2.71
C ALA A 212 -12.70 -9.20 -2.16
N ALA A 213 -11.86 -9.72 -3.04
CA ALA A 213 -10.76 -10.62 -2.71
C ALA A 213 -9.52 -10.30 -3.55
N LEU A 214 -8.37 -10.78 -3.08
CA LEU A 214 -7.19 -10.90 -3.93
C LEU A 214 -7.38 -12.12 -4.85
N PRO A 215 -6.88 -12.09 -6.10
CA PRO A 215 -6.86 -13.27 -6.94
C PRO A 215 -6.14 -14.43 -6.23
N GLY A 216 -6.73 -15.62 -6.22
CA GLY A 216 -6.11 -16.74 -5.52
C GLY A 216 -7.07 -17.84 -5.10
N GLY A 217 -6.49 -18.94 -4.64
CA GLY A 217 -7.23 -20.17 -4.39
C GLY A 217 -6.37 -21.25 -3.76
N LYS A 218 -6.84 -22.49 -3.84
CA LYS A 218 -6.20 -23.64 -3.18
C LYS A 218 -5.08 -24.20 -4.05
N SER A 219 -4.07 -24.79 -3.41
CA SER A 219 -3.08 -25.56 -4.15
C SER A 219 -3.70 -26.86 -4.67
N ASP A 220 -3.37 -27.20 -5.91
CA ASP A 220 -3.81 -28.44 -6.57
C ASP A 220 -2.81 -29.56 -6.30
N LEU A 221 -1.52 -29.23 -6.17
CA LEU A 221 -0.44 -30.19 -5.96
C LEU A 221 0.39 -29.83 -4.72
N LEU A 222 0.92 -30.86 -4.04
CA LEU A 222 1.83 -30.67 -2.91
C LEU A 222 3.17 -30.03 -3.31
N SER A 223 3.55 -30.18 -4.57
CA SER A 223 4.79 -29.65 -5.15
C SER A 223 4.68 -28.21 -5.61
N GLU A 224 3.48 -27.64 -5.71
CA GLU A 224 3.31 -26.23 -6.06
C GLU A 224 3.88 -25.33 -4.96
N THR A 225 4.66 -24.34 -5.37
CA THR A 225 5.02 -23.23 -4.50
C THR A 225 3.80 -22.31 -4.31
N PRO A 226 3.73 -21.54 -3.20
CA PRO A 226 2.68 -20.56 -3.01
C PRO A 226 2.53 -19.59 -4.20
N PHE A 227 3.65 -19.11 -4.73
CA PHE A 227 3.63 -18.20 -5.88
C PHE A 227 3.09 -18.88 -7.15
N GLN A 228 3.41 -20.16 -7.39
CA GLN A 228 2.85 -20.92 -8.52
C GLN A 228 1.34 -21.07 -8.40
N THR A 229 0.84 -21.45 -7.22
CA THR A 229 -0.60 -21.52 -6.94
C THR A 229 -1.26 -20.15 -7.17
N ALA A 230 -0.71 -19.07 -6.60
CA ALA A 230 -1.25 -17.73 -6.76
C ALA A 230 -1.27 -17.25 -8.23
N ARG A 231 -0.23 -17.57 -9.02
CA ARG A 231 -0.16 -17.23 -10.45
C ARG A 231 -1.13 -18.05 -11.29
N ARG A 232 -1.30 -19.35 -11.01
CA ARG A 232 -2.29 -20.20 -11.69
C ARG A 232 -3.69 -19.65 -11.49
N GLU A 233 -4.05 -19.38 -10.24
CA GLU A 233 -5.37 -18.82 -9.89
C GLU A 233 -5.57 -17.43 -10.51
N ALA A 234 -4.55 -16.55 -10.51
CA ALA A 234 -4.65 -15.26 -11.20
C ALA A 234 -4.80 -15.41 -12.74
N PHE A 235 -4.21 -16.44 -13.33
CA PHE A 235 -4.43 -16.74 -14.75
C PHE A 235 -5.87 -17.17 -15.03
N GLU A 236 -6.45 -18.00 -14.16
CA GLU A 236 -7.83 -18.50 -14.28
C GLU A 236 -8.87 -17.39 -14.01
N GLU A 237 -8.69 -16.61 -12.94
CA GLU A 237 -9.65 -15.60 -12.48
C GLU A 237 -9.61 -14.30 -13.31
N ILE A 238 -8.40 -13.79 -13.60
CA ILE A 238 -8.20 -12.46 -14.20
C ILE A 238 -7.43 -12.49 -15.53
N GLY A 239 -7.10 -13.68 -16.03
CA GLY A 239 -6.44 -13.85 -17.32
C GLY A 239 -4.97 -13.46 -17.34
N LEU A 240 -4.33 -13.27 -16.18
CA LEU A 240 -2.91 -12.87 -16.07
C LEU A 240 -2.00 -14.00 -16.61
N PRO A 241 -1.33 -13.84 -17.75
CA PRO A 241 -0.56 -14.93 -18.36
C PRO A 241 0.53 -15.50 -17.45
N MET A 242 0.71 -16.82 -17.51
CA MET A 242 1.73 -17.55 -16.73
C MET A 242 3.17 -17.28 -17.18
N SER A 243 3.37 -16.71 -18.37
CA SER A 243 4.71 -16.45 -18.88
C SER A 243 4.77 -15.12 -19.63
N ASP A 244 5.88 -14.41 -19.43
CA ASP A 244 6.05 -13.04 -19.90
C ASP A 244 6.00 -12.92 -21.43
N HIS A 245 6.36 -13.97 -22.18
CA HIS A 245 6.23 -13.97 -23.65
C HIS A 245 4.78 -13.90 -24.15
N LYS A 246 3.79 -14.18 -23.29
CA LYS A 246 2.36 -14.05 -23.59
C LYS A 246 1.78 -12.71 -23.13
N LEU A 247 2.57 -11.90 -22.42
CA LEU A 247 2.20 -10.53 -22.10
C LEU A 247 2.40 -9.63 -23.32
N PRO A 248 1.72 -8.47 -23.38
CA PRO A 248 2.05 -7.46 -24.38
C PRO A 248 3.54 -7.09 -24.32
N PRO A 249 4.18 -6.77 -25.46
CA PRO A 249 5.62 -6.50 -25.51
C PRO A 249 6.06 -5.47 -24.46
N GLY A 250 7.09 -5.81 -23.69
CA GLY A 250 7.69 -4.95 -22.67
C GLY A 250 7.09 -5.09 -21.26
N TYR A 251 5.94 -5.75 -21.12
CA TYR A 251 5.41 -6.09 -19.79
C TYR A 251 6.07 -7.34 -19.23
N SER A 252 6.27 -7.38 -17.92
CA SER A 252 6.78 -8.56 -17.21
C SER A 252 6.22 -8.62 -15.79
N VAL A 253 6.13 -9.80 -15.21
CA VAL A 253 5.70 -9.98 -13.83
C VAL A 253 6.87 -10.44 -12.98
N GLU A 254 7.32 -9.56 -12.08
CA GLU A 254 8.38 -9.84 -11.12
C GLU A 254 7.77 -10.40 -9.82
N HIS A 255 8.25 -11.54 -9.34
CA HIS A 255 7.98 -11.99 -7.97
C HIS A 255 8.84 -11.20 -6.99
N LEU A 256 8.21 -10.49 -6.04
CA LEU A 256 8.93 -9.66 -5.07
C LEU A 256 9.21 -10.41 -3.77
N THR A 257 8.17 -10.93 -3.12
CA THR A 257 8.27 -11.60 -1.82
C THR A 257 6.98 -12.35 -1.47
N GLU A 258 7.04 -13.18 -0.42
CA GLU A 258 5.89 -13.84 0.18
C GLU A 258 5.73 -13.40 1.64
N LEU A 259 4.52 -13.01 2.04
CA LEU A 259 4.23 -12.59 3.42
C LEU A 259 3.83 -13.79 4.30
N PRO A 260 3.93 -13.68 5.64
CA PRO A 260 3.45 -14.69 6.58
C PRO A 260 2.04 -15.21 6.27
N ALA A 261 1.85 -16.53 6.40
CA ALA A 261 0.55 -17.14 6.11
C ALA A 261 -0.51 -16.67 7.10
N ASN A 262 -1.70 -16.33 6.61
CA ASN A 262 -2.87 -15.98 7.41
C ASN A 262 -3.77 -17.22 7.57
N LEU A 263 -4.50 -17.30 8.68
CA LEU A 263 -5.38 -18.42 8.96
C LEU A 263 -6.85 -18.01 8.81
N ALA A 264 -7.54 -18.65 7.86
CA ALA A 264 -8.96 -18.40 7.67
C ALA A 264 -9.79 -19.07 8.77
N MET A 265 -10.99 -18.56 9.05
CA MET A 265 -11.95 -19.24 9.93
C MET A 265 -12.33 -20.65 9.45
N THR A 266 -12.17 -20.91 8.16
CA THR A 266 -12.33 -22.25 7.54
C THR A 266 -11.09 -23.13 7.74
N GLU A 267 -10.15 -22.71 8.57
CA GLU A 267 -8.89 -23.38 8.88
C GLU A 267 -7.99 -23.61 7.64
N LEU A 268 -8.08 -22.67 6.70
CA LEU A 268 -7.27 -22.61 5.48
C LEU A 268 -6.06 -21.71 5.73
N GLY A 269 -4.85 -22.22 5.50
CA GLY A 269 -3.62 -21.42 5.55
C GLY A 269 -3.41 -20.72 4.21
N VAL A 270 -3.56 -19.40 4.21
CA VAL A 270 -3.48 -18.55 3.02
C VAL A 270 -2.14 -17.83 3.00
N ARG A 271 -1.30 -18.11 2.00
CA ARG A 271 0.01 -17.48 1.82
C ARG A 271 -0.09 -16.30 0.83
N PRO A 272 0.11 -15.04 1.26
CA PRO A 272 0.11 -13.90 0.35
C PRO A 272 1.43 -13.81 -0.42
N CYS A 273 1.35 -13.71 -1.74
CA CYS A 273 2.51 -13.56 -2.61
C CYS A 273 2.44 -12.20 -3.31
N VAL A 274 3.50 -11.39 -3.21
CA VAL A 274 3.56 -10.05 -3.79
C VAL A 274 4.30 -10.11 -5.12
N ALA A 275 3.68 -9.57 -6.16
CA ALA A 275 4.30 -9.44 -7.48
C ALA A 275 4.14 -8.03 -8.02
N TYR A 276 5.09 -7.61 -8.86
CA TYR A 276 5.05 -6.34 -9.57
C TYR A 276 4.90 -6.57 -11.06
N LEU A 277 3.85 -6.00 -11.63
CA LEU A 277 3.61 -5.94 -13.06
C LEU A 277 4.33 -4.70 -13.61
N LYS A 278 5.47 -4.93 -14.25
CA LYS A 278 6.28 -3.88 -14.87
C LYS A 278 5.58 -3.37 -16.10
N THR A 279 5.28 -2.08 -16.10
CA THR A 279 4.84 -1.34 -17.28
C THR A 279 6.06 -0.91 -18.10
N PRO A 280 6.11 -1.14 -19.41
CA PRO A 280 7.21 -0.68 -20.25
C PRO A 280 7.22 0.85 -20.39
N GLU A 281 8.35 1.39 -20.77
CA GLU A 281 8.44 2.79 -21.21
C GLU A 281 7.59 3.02 -22.47
N PRO A 282 7.07 4.25 -22.69
CA PRO A 282 6.38 4.62 -23.91
C PRO A 282 7.17 4.24 -25.16
N SER A 283 6.47 3.68 -26.14
CA SER A 283 7.06 3.25 -27.42
C SER A 283 6.21 3.74 -28.60
N PRO A 284 6.73 3.71 -29.84
CA PRO A 284 5.93 4.04 -31.03
C PRO A 284 4.67 3.17 -31.17
N ARG A 285 4.64 1.97 -30.58
CA ARG A 285 3.50 1.06 -30.60
C ARG A 285 2.49 1.32 -29.47
N ASN A 286 2.93 1.89 -28.35
CA ASN A 286 2.09 2.24 -27.21
C ASN A 286 2.67 3.49 -26.53
N GLN A 287 2.08 4.65 -26.82
CA GLN A 287 2.54 5.94 -26.30
C GLN A 287 2.17 6.14 -24.83
N HIS A 288 1.16 5.43 -24.33
CA HIS A 288 0.63 5.57 -22.98
C HIS A 288 0.37 4.17 -22.38
N PRO A 289 1.44 3.42 -22.06
CA PRO A 289 1.31 2.09 -21.52
C PRO A 289 0.64 2.12 -20.14
N ASP A 290 -0.41 1.31 -19.98
CA ASP A 290 -1.21 1.24 -18.75
C ASP A 290 -1.50 -0.22 -18.43
N ALA A 291 -0.92 -0.73 -17.34
CA ALA A 291 -1.07 -2.15 -16.98
C ALA A 291 -2.53 -2.55 -16.72
N ALA A 292 -3.35 -1.67 -16.16
CA ALA A 292 -4.74 -1.98 -15.87
C ALA A 292 -5.54 -2.14 -17.17
N ARG A 293 -5.38 -1.21 -18.11
CA ARG A 293 -6.06 -1.25 -19.41
C ARG A 293 -5.52 -2.34 -20.33
N ASP A 294 -4.20 -2.50 -20.36
CA ASP A 294 -3.52 -3.29 -21.40
C ASP A 294 -3.48 -4.80 -21.05
N ILE A 295 -3.66 -5.17 -19.76
CA ILE A 295 -3.54 -6.58 -19.29
C ILE A 295 -4.80 -7.10 -18.60
N LEU A 296 -5.56 -6.28 -17.85
CA LEU A 296 -6.65 -6.79 -17.02
C LEU A 296 -7.98 -7.20 -17.73
N PRO A 297 -8.19 -7.16 -19.07
CA PRO A 297 -9.49 -7.56 -19.62
C PRO A 297 -9.50 -8.98 -20.21
N LYS A 298 -9.40 -10.02 -19.35
CA LYS A 298 -9.93 -11.38 -19.63
C LYS A 298 -10.42 -12.05 -18.34
N LEU A 299 -11.68 -11.78 -17.99
CA LEU A 299 -12.32 -12.29 -16.78
C LEU A 299 -13.08 -13.59 -17.08
N ASP A 300 -12.94 -14.61 -16.23
CA ASP A 300 -13.90 -15.72 -16.22
C ASP A 300 -15.13 -15.33 -15.39
N ALA A 301 -16.24 -15.07 -16.09
CA ALA A 301 -17.51 -14.69 -15.49
C ALA A 301 -18.09 -15.74 -14.52
N ARG A 302 -17.59 -16.99 -14.54
CA ARG A 302 -18.01 -18.04 -13.60
C ARG A 302 -17.50 -17.79 -12.18
N GLU A 303 -16.31 -17.23 -12.06
CA GLU A 303 -15.62 -17.07 -10.78
C GLU A 303 -15.50 -15.61 -10.35
N VAL A 304 -15.29 -14.71 -11.31
CA VAL A 304 -15.11 -13.27 -11.08
C VAL A 304 -16.19 -12.45 -11.77
N ALA A 305 -16.88 -11.62 -10.99
CA ALA A 305 -17.88 -10.68 -11.49
C ALA A 305 -17.23 -9.40 -12.04
N ALA A 306 -16.17 -8.92 -11.38
CA ALA A 306 -15.41 -7.73 -11.78
C ALA A 306 -13.98 -7.78 -11.26
N VAL A 307 -13.07 -7.09 -11.95
CA VAL A 307 -11.75 -6.72 -11.43
C VAL A 307 -11.75 -5.23 -11.18
N PHE A 308 -11.13 -4.80 -10.08
CA PHE A 308 -10.93 -3.40 -9.78
C PHE A 308 -9.56 -3.15 -9.18
N THR A 309 -9.13 -1.90 -9.15
CA THR A 309 -7.82 -1.52 -8.60
C THR A 309 -7.96 -0.50 -7.48
N ALA A 310 -7.15 -0.64 -6.44
CA ALA A 310 -7.13 0.26 -5.29
C ALA A 310 -5.76 0.94 -5.13
N PRO A 311 -5.69 2.21 -4.69
CA PRO A 311 -4.43 2.84 -4.33
C PRO A 311 -3.79 2.10 -3.15
N PHE A 312 -2.62 1.49 -3.38
CA PHE A 312 -2.04 0.54 -2.43
C PHE A 312 -1.60 1.20 -1.12
N ARG A 313 -1.03 2.40 -1.20
CA ARG A 313 -0.61 3.18 -0.02
C ARG A 313 -1.78 3.58 0.87
N ASN A 314 -2.97 3.84 0.31
CA ASN A 314 -4.13 4.30 1.08
C ASN A 314 -4.61 3.28 2.12
N PHE A 315 -4.22 2.00 1.98
CA PHE A 315 -4.45 1.02 3.02
C PHE A 315 -3.71 1.33 4.33
N LEU A 316 -2.87 2.36 4.45
CA LEU A 316 -2.28 2.81 5.72
C LEU A 316 -3.04 3.95 6.40
N PHE A 317 -4.05 4.52 5.75
CA PHE A 317 -4.68 5.77 6.18
C PHE A 317 -6.14 5.58 6.56
N GLU A 318 -6.63 6.38 7.52
CA GLU A 318 -8.06 6.37 7.89
C GLU A 318 -8.94 7.03 6.82
N LYS A 319 -8.36 7.92 6.01
CA LYS A 319 -9.05 8.66 4.97
C LYS A 319 -8.42 8.38 3.61
N ASP A 320 -9.25 8.51 2.58
CA ASP A 320 -8.77 8.48 1.20
C ASP A 320 -7.86 9.71 0.97
N ILE A 321 -6.60 9.46 0.61
CA ILE A 321 -5.58 10.50 0.48
C ILE A 321 -5.89 11.40 -0.72
N ASP A 322 -6.53 10.85 -1.75
CA ASP A 322 -6.84 11.57 -2.98
C ASP A 322 -8.08 12.47 -2.77
N GLU A 323 -7.85 13.78 -2.66
CA GLU A 323 -8.91 14.77 -2.48
C GLU A 323 -9.91 14.78 -3.64
N GLU A 324 -9.40 14.65 -4.87
CA GLU A 324 -10.22 14.67 -6.09
C GLU A 324 -11.18 13.48 -6.10
N THR A 325 -10.68 12.31 -5.70
CA THR A 325 -11.51 11.10 -5.56
C THR A 325 -12.54 11.23 -4.44
N ARG A 326 -12.19 11.88 -3.31
CA ARG A 326 -13.14 12.16 -2.22
C ARG A 326 -14.30 13.06 -2.67
N GLU A 327 -14.01 14.07 -3.49
CA GLU A 327 -15.03 14.97 -4.03
C GLU A 327 -15.92 14.27 -5.06
N LYS A 328 -15.31 13.50 -5.98
CA LYS A 328 -16.05 12.80 -7.05
C LYS A 328 -16.88 11.63 -6.57
N VAL A 329 -16.38 10.88 -5.59
CA VAL A 329 -17.05 9.70 -5.04
C VAL A 329 -17.16 9.84 -3.52
N PRO A 330 -18.11 10.63 -3.00
CA PRO A 330 -18.26 10.82 -1.56
C PRO A 330 -18.46 9.50 -0.83
N GLY A 331 -17.86 9.38 0.35
CA GLY A 331 -18.01 8.20 1.20
C GLY A 331 -16.83 8.03 2.14
N GLU A 332 -17.01 7.15 3.10
CA GLU A 332 -15.99 6.80 4.07
C GLU A 332 -14.96 5.85 3.45
N TRP A 333 -13.67 6.02 3.74
CA TRP A 333 -12.62 5.13 3.24
C TRP A 333 -12.44 3.90 4.12
N TYR A 334 -12.41 4.09 5.45
CA TYR A 334 -12.04 3.05 6.39
C TYR A 334 -12.96 2.98 7.61
N LYS A 335 -13.26 1.75 8.05
CA LYS A 335 -13.84 1.41 9.36
C LYS A 335 -13.04 0.29 9.99
N GLY A 336 -12.64 0.50 11.24
CA GLY A 336 -12.02 -0.54 12.06
C GLY A 336 -12.89 -0.92 13.25
N SER A 337 -12.93 -2.21 13.56
CA SER A 337 -13.52 -2.70 14.81
C SER A 337 -12.68 -3.81 15.40
N TRP A 338 -12.52 -3.81 16.72
CA TRP A 338 -11.90 -4.92 17.43
C TRP A 338 -12.93 -6.03 17.64
N HIS A 339 -12.58 -7.24 17.21
CA HIS A 339 -13.35 -8.44 17.49
C HIS A 339 -12.54 -9.38 18.37
N SER A 340 -13.23 -10.02 19.30
CA SER A 340 -12.68 -11.17 20.01
C SER A 340 -12.79 -12.37 19.10
N TRP A 341 -11.65 -12.77 18.52
CA TRP A 341 -11.53 -14.05 17.86
C TRP A 341 -10.91 -15.06 18.84
N HIS A 342 -11.79 -15.78 19.53
CA HIS A 342 -11.43 -16.82 20.51
C HIS A 342 -10.34 -16.38 21.52
N GLU A 343 -10.59 -15.29 22.23
CA GLU A 343 -9.71 -14.70 23.28
C GLU A 343 -8.47 -13.95 22.76
N SER A 344 -8.21 -13.94 21.45
CA SER A 344 -7.23 -13.04 20.83
C SER A 344 -7.93 -11.83 20.21
N ALA A 345 -7.42 -10.63 20.50
CA ALA A 345 -7.92 -9.40 19.89
C ALA A 345 -7.52 -9.38 18.41
N TRP A 346 -8.50 -9.39 17.52
CA TRP A 346 -8.28 -9.34 16.08
C TRP A 346 -8.95 -8.10 15.50
N ARG A 347 -8.17 -7.32 14.74
CA ARG A 347 -8.66 -6.08 14.14
C ARG A 347 -9.35 -6.38 12.82
N MET A 348 -10.67 -6.15 12.79
CA MET A 348 -11.45 -6.18 11.55
C MET A 348 -11.30 -4.85 10.82
N HIS A 349 -10.56 -4.88 9.72
CA HIS A 349 -10.43 -3.77 8.80
C HIS A 349 -11.54 -3.83 7.73
N GLN A 350 -12.17 -2.70 7.44
CA GLN A 350 -13.11 -2.53 6.34
C GLN A 350 -12.74 -1.28 5.56
N PHE A 351 -12.34 -1.45 4.31
CA PHE A 351 -12.09 -0.36 3.38
C PHE A 351 -13.19 -0.30 2.32
N PHE A 352 -13.62 0.90 1.95
CA PHE A 352 -14.63 1.13 0.93
C PHE A 352 -13.97 1.84 -0.25
N VAL A 353 -13.40 1.04 -1.15
CA VAL A 353 -12.59 1.50 -2.26
C VAL A 353 -13.47 2.18 -3.31
N PRO A 354 -13.22 3.44 -3.67
CA PRO A 354 -13.98 4.12 -4.72
C PRO A 354 -13.74 3.46 -6.06
N VAL A 355 -14.83 3.32 -6.80
CA VAL A 355 -14.81 2.71 -8.13
C VAL A 355 -15.31 3.68 -9.18
N THR A 356 -14.56 3.74 -10.28
CA THR A 356 -14.79 4.59 -11.44
C THR A 356 -14.68 3.73 -12.71
N PRO A 357 -15.16 4.22 -13.87
CA PRO A 357 -15.00 3.48 -15.12
C PRO A 357 -13.54 3.16 -15.52
N SER A 358 -12.56 3.90 -14.99
CA SER A 358 -11.13 3.65 -15.23
C SER A 358 -10.50 2.66 -14.25
N THR A 359 -11.19 2.35 -13.15
CA THR A 359 -10.65 1.52 -12.06
C THR A 359 -11.38 0.19 -11.90
N VAL A 360 -12.48 -0.03 -12.64
CA VAL A 360 -13.28 -1.27 -12.65
C VAL A 360 -13.44 -1.82 -14.06
N PHE A 361 -13.24 -3.13 -14.19
CA PHE A 361 -13.41 -3.92 -15.39
C PHE A 361 -14.43 -5.03 -15.11
N LEU A 362 -15.57 -4.99 -15.79
CA LEU A 362 -16.66 -5.95 -15.57
C LEU A 362 -16.52 -7.19 -16.46
N ALA A 363 -16.87 -8.37 -15.93
CA ALA A 363 -16.88 -9.60 -16.72
C ALA A 363 -18.02 -9.56 -17.75
N ARG A 364 -17.73 -9.92 -19.01
CA ARG A 364 -18.76 -10.04 -20.05
C ARG A 364 -19.53 -11.35 -19.86
N LYS A 365 -20.85 -11.29 -19.63
CA LYS A 365 -21.69 -12.49 -19.61
C LYS A 365 -21.72 -13.17 -21.00
N PRO A 366 -21.48 -14.49 -21.11
CA PRO A 366 -21.67 -15.20 -22.37
C PRO A 366 -23.15 -15.18 -22.80
N LYS A 367 -23.42 -15.04 -24.10
CA LYS A 367 -24.75 -14.82 -24.71
C LYS A 367 -25.78 -15.96 -24.54
N SER A 368 -25.54 -17.01 -23.76
CA SER A 368 -26.40 -18.20 -23.72
C SER A 368 -26.86 -18.68 -22.34
N TYR A 369 -26.68 -17.92 -21.26
CA TYR A 369 -27.12 -18.35 -19.93
C TYR A 369 -28.52 -17.79 -19.60
N THR A 370 -29.55 -18.64 -19.70
CA THR A 370 -30.86 -18.40 -19.11
C THR A 370 -30.79 -18.66 -17.61
N ASP A 371 -31.08 -17.64 -16.81
CA ASP A 371 -31.08 -17.69 -15.35
C ASP A 371 -32.04 -18.79 -14.85
N PRO A 372 -31.62 -19.76 -14.01
CA PRO A 372 -32.56 -20.63 -13.33
C PRO A 372 -33.40 -19.76 -12.40
N ARG A 373 -34.70 -19.70 -12.71
CA ARG A 373 -35.75 -18.96 -11.99
C ARG A 373 -35.54 -19.02 -10.46
N PRO A 374 -35.57 -17.90 -9.72
CA PRO A 374 -35.36 -17.92 -8.28
C PRO A 374 -36.43 -18.78 -7.57
N PRO A 375 -36.07 -19.54 -6.52
CA PRO A 375 -37.05 -20.31 -5.74
C PRO A 375 -38.08 -19.36 -5.12
N GLN A 376 -39.36 -19.74 -5.22
CA GLN A 376 -40.46 -18.98 -4.61
C GLN A 376 -40.28 -18.86 -3.09
N GLU A 377 -40.56 -17.66 -2.56
CA GLU A 377 -40.58 -17.37 -1.12
C GLU A 377 -41.55 -18.29 -0.38
N VAL A 378 -41.02 -19.12 0.51
CA VAL A 378 -41.81 -19.85 1.50
C VAL A 378 -42.03 -18.92 2.70
N LYS A 379 -43.25 -18.44 2.88
CA LYS A 379 -43.68 -17.63 4.03
C LYS A 379 -43.51 -18.43 5.34
N SER A 380 -42.61 -17.99 6.22
CA SER A 380 -42.49 -18.53 7.58
C SER A 380 -43.52 -17.89 8.53
N ARG A 381 -44.30 -18.73 9.22
CA ARG A 381 -45.21 -18.36 10.33
C ARG A 381 -44.42 -17.90 11.57
N PRO A 382 -44.97 -16.99 12.41
CA PRO A 382 -44.34 -16.58 13.65
C PRO A 382 -44.60 -17.62 14.75
N THR A 383 -43.55 -18.00 15.48
CA THR A 383 -43.68 -18.69 16.78
C THR A 383 -43.14 -17.78 17.87
N THR A 384 -44.03 -17.42 18.79
CA THR A 384 -43.76 -16.82 20.09
C THR A 384 -43.13 -17.86 21.00
N THR A 385 -42.07 -17.49 21.73
CA THR A 385 -41.81 -17.95 23.11
C THR A 385 -40.71 -17.08 23.70
N GLY A 386 -41.00 -16.48 24.85
CA GLY A 386 -40.05 -15.69 25.61
C GLY A 386 -39.16 -16.57 26.49
N ALA A 387 -37.96 -16.06 26.81
CA ALA A 387 -37.21 -16.50 27.97
C ALA A 387 -36.37 -15.35 28.53
N LYS A 388 -36.46 -15.21 29.84
CA LYS A 388 -35.92 -14.14 30.70
C LYS A 388 -34.39 -14.21 30.81
N THR A 389 -33.77 -13.03 30.83
CA THR A 389 -32.38 -12.79 31.21
C THR A 389 -32.21 -12.88 32.74
N PRO A 390 -31.12 -13.46 33.26
CA PRO A 390 -30.53 -13.02 34.52
C PRO A 390 -29.22 -12.29 34.28
N GLY A 391 -29.07 -11.13 34.91
CA GLY A 391 -27.86 -10.31 34.85
C GLY A 391 -26.68 -10.95 35.59
N SER A 392 -25.49 -10.77 35.04
CA SER A 392 -24.25 -10.89 35.82
C SER A 392 -23.28 -9.78 35.39
N ASN A 393 -22.87 -8.97 36.36
CA ASN A 393 -21.82 -7.98 36.23
C ASN A 393 -20.52 -8.64 35.76
N SER A 394 -20.06 -8.27 34.56
CA SER A 394 -18.67 -8.47 34.14
C SER A 394 -18.19 -7.19 33.46
N LYS A 395 -16.98 -6.75 33.81
CA LYS A 395 -16.30 -5.58 33.23
C LYS A 395 -16.47 -5.61 31.71
N GLN A 396 -17.13 -4.60 31.14
CA GLN A 396 -17.40 -4.52 29.70
C GLN A 396 -16.09 -4.61 28.94
N SER A 397 -15.85 -5.77 28.32
CA SER A 397 -14.79 -5.91 27.32
C SER A 397 -15.17 -5.01 26.13
N THR A 398 -14.23 -4.17 25.69
CA THR A 398 -14.39 -3.33 24.49
C THR A 398 -14.36 -4.14 23.19
N LEU A 399 -14.13 -5.46 23.26
CA LEU A 399 -14.06 -6.35 22.11
C LEU A 399 -15.46 -6.81 21.69
N GLN A 400 -15.80 -6.67 20.41
CA GLN A 400 -17.04 -7.19 19.86
C GLN A 400 -17.00 -8.74 19.78
N PRO A 401 -18.16 -9.43 19.93
CA PRO A 401 -18.23 -10.88 19.74
C PRO A 401 -17.89 -11.31 18.29
N PRO A 402 -17.66 -12.62 18.05
CA PRO A 402 -17.40 -13.14 16.70
C PRO A 402 -18.52 -12.75 15.72
N LEU A 403 -18.13 -12.36 14.51
CA LEU A 403 -19.05 -11.88 13.48
C LEU A 403 -20.04 -12.98 13.05
N SER A 404 -21.32 -12.62 12.96
CA SER A 404 -22.35 -13.52 12.47
C SER A 404 -22.17 -13.81 10.97
N ARG A 405 -22.69 -14.97 10.52
CA ARG A 405 -22.65 -15.35 9.09
C ARG A 405 -23.33 -14.31 8.19
N SER A 406 -24.33 -13.59 8.70
CA SER A 406 -25.03 -12.51 8.00
C SER A 406 -24.16 -11.28 7.69
N PHE A 407 -23.05 -11.08 8.42
CA PHE A 407 -22.09 -10.00 8.12
C PHE A 407 -21.35 -10.23 6.78
N TYR A 408 -21.17 -11.51 6.43
CA TYR A 408 -20.50 -11.93 5.19
C TYR A 408 -21.46 -12.01 4.00
N THR A 409 -22.78 -11.96 4.21
CA THR A 409 -23.75 -11.96 3.11
C THR A 409 -24.00 -10.53 2.63
N SER A 410 -23.55 -10.19 1.42
CA SER A 410 -23.95 -8.94 0.76
C SER A 410 -25.40 -9.04 0.32
N THR A 411 -26.28 -8.20 0.88
CA THR A 411 -27.71 -8.14 0.55
C THR A 411 -28.01 -7.27 -0.68
N ASN A 412 -27.02 -6.51 -1.19
CA ASN A 412 -27.15 -5.59 -2.33
C ASN A 412 -26.19 -5.96 -3.47
N ASN A 413 -26.57 -5.65 -4.71
CA ASN A 413 -25.78 -5.91 -5.91
C ASN A 413 -24.45 -5.14 -5.86
N ALA A 414 -23.38 -5.80 -5.41
CA ALA A 414 -22.10 -5.16 -5.11
C ALA A 414 -21.53 -4.37 -6.30
N LEU A 415 -21.82 -4.81 -7.54
CA LEU A 415 -21.34 -4.18 -8.77
C LEU A 415 -21.92 -2.79 -9.03
N GLU A 416 -23.09 -2.48 -8.47
CA GLU A 416 -23.78 -1.19 -8.67
C GLU A 416 -23.37 -0.13 -7.64
N GLN A 417 -22.52 -0.49 -6.67
CA GLN A 417 -22.10 0.42 -5.63
C GLN A 417 -20.95 1.33 -6.10
N PRO A 418 -20.96 2.62 -5.72
CA PRO A 418 -19.87 3.54 -6.05
C PRO A 418 -18.58 3.27 -5.25
N ARG A 419 -18.66 2.44 -4.21
CA ARG A 419 -17.51 1.99 -3.41
C ARG A 419 -17.61 0.50 -3.14
N TYR A 420 -16.54 -0.24 -3.40
CA TYR A 420 -16.47 -1.68 -3.13
C TYR A 420 -15.83 -1.96 -1.78
N ARG A 421 -16.46 -2.83 -0.99
CA ARG A 421 -16.00 -3.16 0.38
C ARG A 421 -14.92 -4.24 0.36
N VAL A 422 -13.71 -3.87 0.75
CA VAL A 422 -12.57 -4.77 1.01
C VAL A 422 -12.45 -4.96 2.52
N PHE A 423 -12.62 -6.18 3.01
CA PHE A 423 -12.67 -6.44 4.45
C PHE A 423 -12.09 -7.80 4.84
N GLY A 424 -12.01 -8.05 6.14
CA GLY A 424 -11.59 -9.36 6.65
C GLY A 424 -10.13 -9.64 6.38
N MET A 425 -9.82 -10.89 6.03
CA MET A 425 -8.45 -11.32 5.74
C MET A 425 -7.85 -10.56 4.56
N THR A 426 -8.62 -10.28 3.51
CA THR A 426 -8.14 -9.50 2.35
C THR A 426 -7.62 -8.14 2.79
N ALA A 427 -8.42 -7.41 3.59
CA ALA A 427 -8.01 -6.11 4.11
C ALA A 427 -6.78 -6.23 5.03
N ARG A 428 -6.74 -7.24 5.91
CA ARG A 428 -5.59 -7.47 6.79
C ARG A 428 -4.29 -7.70 5.99
N ILE A 429 -4.35 -8.57 4.98
CA ILE A 429 -3.22 -8.87 4.10
C ILE A 429 -2.72 -7.60 3.40
N LEU A 430 -3.63 -6.75 2.91
CA LEU A 430 -3.27 -5.50 2.24
C LEU A 430 -2.61 -4.49 3.18
N VAL A 431 -3.10 -4.37 4.41
CA VAL A 431 -2.48 -3.54 5.45
C VAL A 431 -1.07 -4.04 5.76
N ASP A 432 -0.91 -5.34 5.99
CA ASP A 432 0.38 -5.95 6.28
C ASP A 432 1.37 -5.78 5.10
N ALA A 433 0.91 -5.94 3.86
CA ALA A 433 1.72 -5.72 2.67
C ALA A 433 2.12 -4.25 2.50
N ALA A 434 1.20 -3.30 2.75
CA ALA A 434 1.48 -1.88 2.64
C ALA A 434 2.47 -1.42 3.73
N ARG A 435 2.38 -1.97 4.95
CA ARG A 435 3.34 -1.71 6.03
C ARG A 435 4.75 -2.11 5.62
N VAL A 436 4.91 -3.29 5.04
CA VAL A 436 6.21 -3.77 4.52
C VAL A 436 6.69 -2.89 3.37
N ALA A 437 5.82 -2.58 2.42
CA ALA A 437 6.19 -1.79 1.25
C ALA A 437 6.64 -0.38 1.63
N TYR A 438 5.86 0.34 2.42
CA TYR A 438 6.17 1.74 2.72
C TYR A 438 7.07 1.93 3.94
N GLY A 439 7.27 0.89 4.76
CA GLY A 439 8.05 0.98 6.00
C GLY A 439 7.35 1.84 7.06
N GLU A 440 6.01 1.88 7.01
CA GLU A 440 5.16 2.78 7.79
C GLU A 440 4.09 1.97 8.54
N GLU A 441 3.73 2.42 9.74
CA GLU A 441 2.59 1.86 10.48
C GLU A 441 1.28 2.58 10.10
N PRO A 442 0.12 1.89 10.11
CA PRO A 442 -1.15 2.53 9.79
C PRO A 442 -1.55 3.58 10.83
N GLU A 443 -2.28 4.62 10.40
CA GLU A 443 -2.79 5.69 11.28
C GLU A 443 -3.80 5.21 12.33
N TYR A 444 -4.34 4.01 12.12
CA TYR A 444 -5.38 3.41 12.94
C TYR A 444 -4.87 2.16 13.65
N GLU A 445 -5.66 1.70 14.62
CA GLU A 445 -5.37 0.48 15.37
C GLU A 445 -5.30 -0.76 14.45
N HIS A 446 -4.31 -1.62 14.67
CA HIS A 446 -4.02 -2.81 13.87
C HIS A 446 -3.35 -3.88 14.76
N ASN A 447 -3.34 -5.15 14.33
CA ASN A 447 -2.54 -6.17 14.99
C ASN A 447 -1.04 -5.91 14.76
N SER A 448 -0.21 -6.04 15.80
CA SER A 448 1.22 -5.72 15.75
C SER A 448 2.07 -6.70 14.93
N HIS A 449 1.66 -7.96 14.82
CA HIS A 449 2.38 -9.02 14.09
C HIS A 449 1.89 -9.18 12.63
N PHE A 450 2.66 -9.86 11.79
CA PHE A 450 2.28 -10.19 10.41
C PHE A 450 1.75 -11.63 10.32
N GLY A 451 0.58 -11.80 9.68
CA GLY A 451 -0.06 -13.12 9.50
C GLY A 451 -0.24 -13.92 10.81
N ASP A 452 -0.44 -15.23 10.68
CA ASP A 452 -0.87 -16.12 11.77
C ASP A 452 -0.01 -17.39 11.88
N GLU A 453 1.26 -17.34 11.45
CA GLU A 453 2.17 -18.51 11.42
C GLU A 453 2.25 -19.24 12.77
N ASP A 454 2.32 -18.50 13.88
CA ASP A 454 2.32 -19.08 15.23
C ASP A 454 1.02 -19.83 15.57
N MET A 455 -0.12 -19.30 15.15
CA MET A 455 -1.42 -19.94 15.37
C MET A 455 -1.53 -21.22 14.53
N ILE A 456 -1.09 -21.17 13.27
CA ILE A 456 -1.01 -22.33 12.38
C ILE A 456 -0.13 -23.41 13.02
N ALA A 457 1.04 -23.04 13.55
CA ALA A 457 1.94 -23.95 14.24
C ALA A 457 1.27 -24.68 15.41
N ARG A 458 0.57 -23.92 16.27
CA ARG A 458 -0.12 -24.45 17.47
C ARG A 458 -1.29 -25.36 17.10
N LEU A 459 -2.10 -24.97 16.12
CA LEU A 459 -3.23 -25.80 15.65
C LEU A 459 -2.75 -27.11 15.02
N ARG A 460 -1.61 -27.08 14.32
CA ARG A 460 -0.96 -28.31 13.84
C ARG A 460 -0.50 -29.20 14.99
N ALA A 461 0.13 -28.62 16.02
CA ALA A 461 0.65 -29.38 17.17
C ALA A 461 -0.45 -30.14 17.93
N ILE A 462 -1.68 -29.63 17.95
CA ILE A 462 -2.83 -30.31 18.57
C ILE A 462 -3.63 -31.20 17.59
N GLY A 463 -3.12 -31.42 16.36
CA GLY A 463 -3.75 -32.26 15.35
C GLY A 463 -5.00 -31.67 14.69
N ARG A 464 -5.27 -30.37 14.86
CA ARG A 464 -6.51 -29.74 14.35
C ARG A 464 -6.50 -29.52 12.84
N LEU A 465 -5.33 -29.25 12.27
CA LEU A 465 -5.15 -29.05 10.82
C LEU A 465 -4.96 -30.38 10.07
N ALA A 466 -5.76 -31.40 10.36
CA ALA A 466 -5.73 -32.71 9.67
C ALA A 466 -6.38 -32.65 8.28
N SER A 467 -6.10 -33.63 7.41
CA SER A 467 -6.58 -33.68 6.01
C SER A 467 -8.10 -33.83 5.88
N GLU A 468 -8.75 -34.55 6.80
CA GLU A 468 -10.19 -34.78 6.81
C GLU A 468 -10.88 -33.83 7.80
N ARG A 469 -11.97 -33.19 7.35
CA ARG A 469 -12.81 -32.34 8.19
C ARG A 469 -13.98 -33.17 8.71
N LYS A 470 -14.13 -33.31 10.03
CA LYS A 470 -15.31 -34.01 10.59
C LYS A 470 -16.51 -33.08 10.53
N GLU A 471 -17.68 -33.61 10.21
CA GLU A 471 -18.91 -32.81 10.17
C GLU A 471 -19.19 -32.21 11.55
N GLY A 472 -19.30 -30.88 11.63
CA GLY A 472 -19.35 -30.13 12.91
C GLY A 472 -18.02 -29.53 13.38
N ASP A 473 -16.90 -29.72 12.65
CA ASP A 473 -15.61 -29.10 12.94
C ASP A 473 -15.61 -27.59 12.67
N VAL A 474 -16.08 -26.83 13.65
CA VAL A 474 -15.91 -25.38 13.76
C VAL A 474 -14.71 -25.11 14.66
N LEU A 475 -13.91 -24.09 14.33
CA LEU A 475 -12.94 -23.53 15.25
C LEU A 475 -13.71 -23.02 16.48
N THR A 476 -13.75 -23.81 17.56
CA THR A 476 -14.43 -23.41 18.79
C THR A 476 -13.45 -22.70 19.72
N ARG A 477 -14.02 -21.95 20.69
CA ARG A 477 -13.23 -21.30 21.75
C ARG A 477 -12.35 -22.31 22.51
N GLU A 478 -12.86 -23.51 22.74
CA GLU A 478 -12.12 -24.56 23.43
C GLU A 478 -10.90 -25.05 22.64
N VAL A 479 -11.02 -25.18 21.31
CA VAL A 479 -9.92 -25.59 20.44
C VAL A 479 -8.82 -24.54 20.40
N MET A 480 -9.19 -23.25 20.32
CA MET A 480 -8.23 -22.14 20.35
C MET A 480 -7.54 -22.01 21.70
N ASN A 481 -8.27 -22.20 22.81
CA ASN A 481 -7.67 -22.21 24.15
C ASN A 481 -6.70 -23.38 24.35
N LYS A 482 -7.00 -24.55 23.75
CA LYS A 482 -6.06 -25.69 23.71
C LYS A 482 -4.82 -25.37 22.86
N ALA A 483 -5.00 -24.73 21.71
CA ALA A 483 -3.90 -24.31 20.84
C ALA A 483 -2.99 -23.27 21.51
N ALA A 484 -3.55 -22.27 22.19
CA ALA A 484 -2.80 -21.26 22.93
C ALA A 484 -1.88 -21.87 24.00
N LYS A 485 -2.31 -22.97 24.63
CA LYS A 485 -1.54 -23.72 25.64
C LYS A 485 -0.55 -24.72 25.05
N ALA A 486 -0.63 -25.00 23.75
CA ALA A 486 0.24 -25.96 23.09
C ALA A 486 1.62 -25.34 22.82
N THR A 487 2.68 -26.13 23.04
CA THR A 487 4.04 -25.75 22.64
C THR A 487 4.24 -26.12 21.17
N PRO A 488 4.48 -25.16 20.27
CA PRO A 488 4.67 -25.48 18.86
C PRO A 488 5.96 -26.29 18.66
N SER A 489 5.90 -27.28 17.77
CA SER A 489 7.07 -28.03 17.34
C SER A 489 8.02 -27.09 16.59
N LYS A 490 9.34 -27.16 16.87
CA LYS A 490 10.35 -26.34 16.17
C LYS A 490 10.26 -26.51 14.65
N ILE A 491 10.50 -25.41 13.93
CA ILE A 491 10.39 -25.32 12.47
C ILE A 491 11.45 -26.19 11.79
#